data_AF-A0A2V3IGQ0-F1
#
_entry.id   AF-A0A2V3IGQ0-F1
#
_cell.length_a   1.000
_cell.length_b   1.000
_cell.length_c   1.000
_cell.angle_alpha   90.00
_cell.angle_beta   90.00
_cell.angle_gamma   90.00
#
_symmetry.space_group_name_H-M   'P 1'
#
loop_
_entity.id
_entity.type
_entity.pdbx_description
1 polymer ?
#
loop_
_entity_poly.entity_id
_entity_poly.type
_entity_poly.pdbx_seq_one_letter_code
_entity_poly.pdbx_strand_id
1 'polypeptide(L)'
;MSTGAQQQGTPPTQAPQQQTFETTWNTLSARMRDTNESPPLADWHRLLEACEFSEDGPSKAIWVLNLMRKLETRATAASYERVLQVCNEHGDRAAAFHLVELMFEDKVKLGDVQLPDGMEETLRSILPPEAFE
;
A
#
# COMPACT_ATOMS: atom_id res chain seq x y z
N MET A 1 41.47 43.84 -9.62
CA MET A 1 40.63 43.76 -8.40
C MET A 1 39.49 42.84 -8.73
N SER A 2 39.59 41.61 -8.23
CA SER A 2 38.68 40.50 -8.53
C SER A 2 37.58 40.47 -7.49
N THR A 3 36.32 40.47 -7.90
CA THR A 3 35.20 40.43 -6.96
C THR A 3 34.20 39.36 -7.39
N GLY A 4 34.25 38.24 -6.66
CA GLY A 4 33.11 37.40 -6.26
C GLY A 4 32.30 36.73 -7.37
N ALA A 5 32.72 35.53 -7.78
CA ALA A 5 31.82 34.55 -8.35
C ALA A 5 30.80 34.12 -7.29
N GLN A 6 29.52 34.45 -7.48
CA GLN A 6 28.42 33.90 -6.71
C GLN A 6 28.34 32.40 -6.97
N GLN A 7 28.64 31.61 -5.94
CA GLN A 7 28.32 30.18 -5.94
C GLN A 7 26.80 30.04 -5.86
N GLN A 8 26.17 29.78 -7.01
CA GLN A 8 24.81 29.28 -7.07
C GLN A 8 24.84 27.85 -6.53
N GLY A 9 24.23 27.66 -5.36
CA GLY A 9 23.97 26.33 -4.81
C GLY A 9 23.18 25.53 -5.84
N THR A 10 23.69 24.35 -6.19
CA THR A 10 22.96 23.37 -6.97
C THR A 10 21.61 23.10 -6.30
N PRO A 11 20.47 23.12 -7.02
CA PRO A 11 19.22 22.63 -6.45
C PRO A 11 19.40 21.17 -6.01
N PRO A 12 18.79 20.73 -4.90
CA PRO A 12 18.86 19.33 -4.50
C PRO A 12 18.32 18.49 -5.65
N THR A 13 19.15 17.56 -6.12
CA THR A 13 18.81 16.53 -7.10
C THR A 13 17.54 15.83 -6.64
N GLN A 14 16.41 16.12 -7.29
CA GLN A 14 15.16 15.40 -7.05
C GLN A 14 15.39 13.95 -7.48
N ALA A 15 15.41 13.05 -6.49
CA ALA A 15 15.29 11.62 -6.68
C ALA A 15 14.06 11.33 -7.57
N PRO A 16 14.04 10.22 -8.34
CA PRO A 16 12.92 9.89 -9.21
C PRO A 16 11.60 10.06 -8.46
N GLN A 17 10.66 10.77 -9.07
CA GLN A 17 9.37 11.17 -8.48
C GLN A 17 8.50 9.95 -8.19
N GLN A 18 8.85 9.18 -7.15
CA GLN A 18 7.94 8.23 -6.53
C GLN A 18 6.80 9.07 -5.97
N GLN A 19 5.59 8.88 -6.51
CA GLN A 19 4.44 9.65 -6.07
C GLN A 19 4.17 9.32 -4.60
N THR A 20 4.21 10.34 -3.75
CA THR A 20 3.93 10.16 -2.33
C THR A 20 2.47 9.77 -2.13
N PHE A 21 2.20 9.02 -1.07
CA PHE A 21 0.84 8.66 -0.68
C PHE A 21 -0.09 9.88 -0.64
N GLU A 22 0.38 11.00 -0.09
CA GLU A 22 -0.41 12.23 0.03
C GLU A 22 -0.78 12.81 -1.33
N THR A 23 0.15 12.81 -2.28
CA THR A 23 -0.10 13.34 -3.64
C THR A 23 -1.11 12.46 -4.38
N THR A 24 -0.97 11.13 -4.26
CA THR A 24 -1.88 10.16 -4.87
C THR A 24 -3.27 10.25 -4.23
N TRP A 25 -3.35 10.35 -2.90
CA TRP A 25 -4.61 10.51 -2.15
C TRP A 25 -5.33 11.82 -2.50
N ASN A 26 -4.61 12.93 -2.55
CA ASN A 26 -5.19 14.23 -2.91
C ASN A 26 -5.82 14.19 -4.32
N THR A 27 -5.15 13.55 -5.26
CA THR A 27 -5.67 13.37 -6.62
C THR A 27 -6.92 12.49 -6.63
N LEU A 28 -6.87 11.33 -5.97
CA LEU A 28 -7.98 10.38 -5.90
C LEU A 28 -9.23 10.98 -5.24
N SER A 29 -9.03 11.60 -4.08
CA SER A 29 -10.12 12.20 -3.28
C SER A 29 -10.75 13.42 -3.95
N ALA A 30 -9.97 14.22 -4.69
CA ALA A 30 -10.52 15.28 -5.54
C ALA A 30 -11.43 14.69 -6.61
N ARG A 31 -10.95 13.69 -7.36
CA ARG A 31 -11.78 13.02 -8.37
C ARG A 31 -13.07 12.45 -7.78
N MET A 32 -13.00 11.75 -6.66
CA MET A 32 -14.20 11.23 -5.99
C MET A 32 -15.21 12.34 -5.64
N ARG A 33 -14.72 13.51 -5.23
CA ARG A 33 -15.57 14.67 -4.92
C ARG A 33 -16.20 15.28 -6.17
N ASP A 34 -15.44 15.37 -7.26
CA ASP A 34 -15.88 15.99 -8.51
C ASP A 34 -16.85 15.09 -9.29
N THR A 35 -16.64 13.76 -9.32
CA THR A 35 -17.48 12.84 -10.07
C THR A 35 -18.57 12.19 -9.24
N ASN A 36 -18.43 12.18 -7.90
CA ASN A 36 -19.29 11.46 -6.97
C ASN A 36 -19.39 9.95 -7.30
N GLU A 37 -18.31 9.38 -7.84
CA GLU A 37 -18.20 7.97 -8.19
C GLU A 37 -17.11 7.27 -7.37
N SER A 38 -17.26 5.96 -7.18
CA SER A 38 -16.19 5.16 -6.60
C SER A 38 -15.01 5.06 -7.57
N PRO A 39 -13.76 5.19 -7.10
CA PRO A 39 -12.61 4.99 -7.96
C PRO A 39 -12.53 3.57 -8.52
N PRO A 40 -12.02 3.41 -9.76
CA PRO A 40 -11.69 2.12 -10.32
C PRO A 40 -10.56 1.47 -9.50
N LEU A 41 -10.50 0.14 -9.56
CA LEU A 41 -9.51 -0.66 -8.83
C LEU A 41 -8.05 -0.23 -9.11
N ALA A 42 -7.74 0.20 -10.33
CA ALA A 42 -6.41 0.67 -10.70
C ALA A 42 -5.96 1.90 -9.88
N ASP A 43 -6.87 2.82 -9.56
CA ASP A 43 -6.54 4.00 -8.76
C ASP A 43 -6.29 3.62 -7.30
N TRP A 44 -7.02 2.62 -6.79
CA TRP A 44 -6.78 2.06 -5.46
C TRP A 44 -5.43 1.36 -5.37
N HIS A 45 -5.08 0.55 -6.37
CA HIS A 45 -3.77 -0.11 -6.44
C HIS A 45 -2.66 0.93 -6.45
N ARG A 46 -2.75 1.98 -7.28
CA ARG A 46 -1.76 3.07 -7.29
C ARG A 46 -1.59 3.73 -5.92
N LEU A 47 -2.69 3.89 -5.17
CA LEU A 47 -2.62 4.43 -3.81
C LEU A 47 -1.92 3.47 -2.83
N LEU A 48 -2.18 2.16 -2.94
CA LEU A 48 -1.48 1.13 -2.16
C LEU A 48 0.01 1.07 -2.50
N GLU A 49 0.39 1.23 -3.77
CA GLU A 49 1.81 1.30 -4.17
C GLU A 49 2.51 2.49 -3.51
N ALA A 50 1.82 3.63 -3.39
CA ALA A 50 2.36 4.81 -2.72
C ALA A 50 2.54 4.63 -1.19
N CYS A 51 1.91 3.63 -0.59
CA CYS A 51 2.12 3.29 0.84
C CYS A 51 3.50 2.70 1.08
N GLU A 52 4.11 2.03 0.11
CA GLU A 52 5.46 1.45 0.20
C GLU A 52 6.51 2.49 0.62
N PHE A 53 6.39 3.69 0.05
CA PHE A 53 7.31 4.81 0.26
C PHE A 53 6.96 5.70 1.47
N SER A 54 5.94 5.34 2.25
CA SER A 54 5.51 6.10 3.43
C SER A 54 6.06 5.49 4.71
N GLU A 55 6.50 6.32 5.67
CA GLU A 55 7.00 5.86 6.99
C GLU A 55 5.95 5.01 7.75
N ASP A 56 4.68 5.40 7.66
CA ASP A 56 3.52 4.71 8.23
C ASP A 56 2.80 3.81 7.20
N GLY A 57 3.56 3.26 6.25
CA GLY A 57 3.08 2.47 5.11
C GLY A 57 2.05 1.39 5.46
N PRO A 58 2.34 0.47 6.40
CA PRO A 58 1.40 -0.59 6.79
C PRO A 58 0.05 -0.05 7.29
N SER A 59 0.09 0.98 8.15
CA SER A 59 -1.13 1.61 8.70
C SER A 59 -1.95 2.29 7.61
N LYS A 60 -1.29 3.01 6.69
CA LYS A 60 -1.94 3.63 5.53
C LYS A 60 -2.55 2.59 4.60
N ALA A 61 -1.85 1.51 4.30
CA ALA A 61 -2.32 0.48 3.38
C ALA A 61 -3.55 -0.26 3.95
N ILE A 62 -3.56 -0.58 5.26
CA ILE A 62 -4.75 -1.11 5.94
C ILE A 62 -5.90 -0.10 5.92
N TRP A 63 -5.62 1.19 6.12
CA TRP A 63 -6.63 2.24 6.00
C TRP A 63 -7.25 2.29 4.59
N VAL A 64 -6.44 2.15 3.54
CA VAL A 64 -6.91 2.10 2.14
C VAL A 64 -7.83 0.90 1.91
N LEU A 65 -7.46 -0.31 2.37
CA LEU A 65 -8.32 -1.50 2.25
C LEU A 65 -9.68 -1.27 2.93
N ASN A 66 -9.67 -0.73 4.14
CA ASN A 66 -10.89 -0.39 4.86
C ASN A 66 -11.72 0.68 4.13
N LEU A 67 -11.07 1.65 3.49
CA LEU A 67 -11.74 2.67 2.70
C LEU A 67 -12.38 2.08 1.43
N MET A 68 -11.69 1.19 0.72
CA MET A 68 -12.26 0.45 -0.41
C MET A 68 -13.55 -0.27 0.00
N ARG A 69 -13.52 -1.00 1.13
CA ARG A 69 -14.69 -1.69 1.69
C ARG A 69 -15.84 -0.73 2.02
N LYS A 70 -15.55 0.43 2.62
CA LYS A 70 -16.56 1.47 2.90
C LYS A 70 -17.20 2.06 1.64
N LEU A 71 -16.48 2.06 0.53
CA LEU A 71 -16.94 2.56 -0.77
C LEU A 71 -17.41 1.42 -1.68
N GLU A 72 -17.75 0.28 -1.08
CA GLU A 72 -18.30 -0.90 -1.75
C GLU A 72 -17.39 -1.43 -2.89
N THR A 73 -16.10 -1.11 -2.83
CA THR A 73 -15.09 -1.60 -3.77
C THR A 73 -14.41 -2.81 -3.17
N ARG A 74 -14.54 -3.95 -3.82
CA ARG A 74 -13.99 -5.22 -3.31
C ARG A 74 -12.47 -5.23 -3.47
N ALA A 75 -11.75 -5.43 -2.37
CA ALA A 75 -10.33 -5.74 -2.40
C ALA A 75 -10.10 -7.11 -3.06
N THR A 76 -9.03 -7.21 -3.85
CA THR A 76 -8.67 -8.42 -4.59
C THR A 76 -7.43 -9.05 -4.00
N ALA A 77 -7.09 -10.28 -4.42
CA ALA A 77 -5.81 -10.90 -4.06
C ALA A 77 -4.63 -9.94 -4.31
N ALA A 78 -4.58 -9.32 -5.49
CA ALA A 78 -3.56 -8.31 -5.83
C ALA A 78 -3.53 -7.10 -4.89
N SER A 79 -4.69 -6.66 -4.37
CA SER A 79 -4.75 -5.60 -3.36
C SER A 79 -4.06 -6.05 -2.07
N TYR A 80 -4.35 -7.27 -1.61
CA TYR A 80 -3.77 -7.85 -0.39
C TYR A 80 -2.28 -8.17 -0.54
N GLU A 81 -1.85 -8.71 -1.69
CA GLU A 81 -0.44 -8.93 -2.03
C GLU A 81 0.37 -7.65 -1.86
N ARG A 82 -0.15 -6.51 -2.36
CA ARG A 82 0.54 -5.22 -2.21
C ARG A 82 0.65 -4.80 -0.75
N VAL A 83 -0.40 -4.97 0.05
CA VAL A 83 -0.36 -4.58 1.46
C VAL A 83 0.55 -5.49 2.27
N LEU A 84 0.58 -6.79 1.97
CA LEU A 84 1.50 -7.75 2.58
C LEU A 84 2.96 -7.43 2.23
N GLN A 85 3.23 -7.04 0.98
CA GLN A 85 4.55 -6.57 0.55
C GLN A 85 4.98 -5.34 1.37
N VAL A 86 4.11 -4.33 1.52
CA VAL A 86 4.39 -3.14 2.35
C VAL A 86 4.66 -3.56 3.81
N CYS A 87 3.87 -4.46 4.38
CA CYS A 87 4.12 -4.95 5.74
C CYS A 87 5.46 -5.68 5.86
N ASN A 88 5.85 -6.46 4.85
CA ASN A 88 7.11 -7.18 4.82
C ASN A 88 8.31 -6.23 4.79
N GLU A 89 8.27 -5.22 3.92
CA GLU A 89 9.37 -4.24 3.78
C GLU A 89 9.53 -3.36 5.02
N HIS A 90 8.43 -3.07 5.71
CA HIS A 90 8.43 -2.34 6.97
C HIS A 90 8.68 -3.23 8.20
N GLY A 91 8.76 -4.55 8.02
CA GLY A 91 8.95 -5.52 9.10
C GLY A 91 7.76 -5.64 10.06
N ASP A 92 6.58 -5.14 9.68
CA ASP A 92 5.38 -5.14 10.52
C ASP A 92 4.62 -6.46 10.41
N ARG A 93 5.07 -7.44 11.20
CA ARG A 93 4.45 -8.76 11.27
C ARG A 93 3.03 -8.68 11.85
N ALA A 94 2.75 -7.78 12.79
CA ALA A 94 1.43 -7.71 13.40
C ALA A 94 0.38 -7.25 12.37
N ALA A 95 0.72 -6.27 11.54
CA ALA A 95 -0.09 -5.84 10.41
C ALA A 95 -0.32 -6.98 9.41
N ALA A 96 0.72 -7.76 9.09
CA ALA A 96 0.59 -8.90 8.18
C ALA A 96 -0.41 -9.97 8.66
N PHE A 97 -0.44 -10.27 9.96
CA PHE A 97 -1.42 -11.20 10.54
C PHE A 97 -2.84 -10.62 10.48
N HIS A 98 -2.99 -9.34 10.80
CA HIS A 98 -4.29 -8.67 10.71
C HIS A 98 -4.87 -8.71 9.29
N LEU A 99 -4.01 -8.63 8.26
CA LEU A 99 -4.46 -8.77 6.87
C LEU A 99 -5.06 -10.13 6.56
N VAL A 100 -4.58 -11.21 7.17
CA VAL A 100 -5.18 -12.55 6.97
C VAL A 100 -6.62 -12.58 7.50
N GLU A 101 -6.88 -11.93 8.64
CA GLU A 101 -8.24 -11.79 9.17
C GLU A 101 -9.14 -11.01 8.19
N LEU A 102 -8.64 -9.89 7.66
CA LEU A 102 -9.35 -9.09 6.68
C LEU A 102 -9.62 -9.85 5.37
N MET A 103 -8.68 -10.66 4.89
CA MET A 103 -8.87 -11.52 3.73
C MET A 103 -10.01 -12.50 3.93
N PHE A 104 -10.12 -13.12 5.11
CA PHE A 104 -11.21 -14.03 5.44
C PHE A 104 -12.58 -13.32 5.48
N GLU A 105 -12.62 -12.08 5.98
CA GLU A 105 -13.81 -11.23 5.95
C GLU A 105 -14.24 -10.89 4.51
N ASP A 106 -13.28 -10.52 3.67
CA ASP A 106 -13.50 -10.13 2.27
C ASP A 106 -13.64 -11.32 1.30
N LYS A 107 -13.58 -12.54 1.84
CA LYS A 107 -13.65 -13.81 1.09
C LYS A 107 -12.57 -13.90 0.01
N VAL A 108 -11.36 -13.45 0.34
CA VAL A 108 -10.13 -13.65 -0.44
C VAL A 108 -9.39 -14.82 0.20
N LYS A 109 -9.06 -15.84 -0.57
CA LYS A 109 -8.31 -16.99 -0.06
C LYS A 109 -6.84 -16.64 0.06
N LEU A 110 -6.19 -17.12 1.12
CA LEU A 110 -4.74 -16.97 1.28
C LEU A 110 -3.97 -17.68 0.17
N GLY A 111 -4.47 -18.83 -0.31
CA GLY A 111 -3.87 -19.57 -1.43
C GLY A 111 -3.92 -18.84 -2.78
N ASP A 112 -4.77 -17.82 -2.94
CA ASP A 112 -4.84 -16.99 -4.15
C ASP A 112 -3.86 -15.80 -4.11
N VAL A 113 -3.17 -15.60 -2.98
CA VAL A 113 -2.25 -14.47 -2.74
C VAL A 113 -0.82 -14.96 -2.78
N GLN A 114 0.00 -14.29 -3.59
CA GLN A 114 1.45 -14.48 -3.56
C GLN A 114 2.03 -13.81 -2.32
N LEU A 115 2.48 -14.63 -1.37
CA LEU A 115 3.10 -14.17 -0.14
C LEU A 115 4.56 -13.76 -0.37
N PRO A 116 5.03 -12.66 0.24
CA PRO A 116 6.43 -12.29 0.15
C PRO A 116 7.34 -13.30 0.86
N ASP A 117 8.59 -13.40 0.39
CA ASP A 117 9.59 -14.32 0.93
C ASP A 117 9.77 -14.14 2.46
N GLY A 118 9.77 -15.25 3.19
CA GLY A 118 9.88 -15.27 4.66
C GLY A 118 8.55 -15.03 5.41
N MET A 119 7.54 -14.44 4.77
CA MET A 119 6.21 -14.29 5.36
C MET A 119 5.43 -15.60 5.33
N GLU A 120 5.54 -16.39 4.27
CA GLU A 120 4.84 -17.68 4.16
C GLU A 120 5.22 -18.63 5.31
N GLU A 121 6.51 -18.79 5.62
CA GLU A 121 6.95 -19.64 6.74
C GLU A 121 6.38 -19.15 8.07
N THR A 122 6.39 -17.83 8.28
CA THR A 122 5.83 -17.20 9.47
C THR A 122 4.33 -17.52 9.57
N LEU A 123 3.58 -17.31 8.49
CA LEU A 123 2.14 -17.54 8.45
C LEU A 123 1.77 -19.02 8.60
N ARG A 124 2.58 -19.94 8.05
CA ARG A 124 2.39 -21.39 8.22
C ARG A 124 2.68 -21.88 9.64
N SER A 125 3.50 -21.17 10.40
CA SER A 125 3.79 -21.52 11.80
C SER A 125 2.64 -21.16 12.75
N ILE A 126 1.76 -20.26 12.33
CA ILE A 126 0.71 -19.65 13.16
C ILE A 126 -0.71 -19.96 12.69
N LEU A 127 -0.91 -20.24 11.40
CA LEU A 127 -2.21 -20.62 10.84
C LEU A 127 -2.29 -22.12 10.62
N PRO A 128 -3.50 -22.69 10.73
CA PRO A 128 -3.71 -24.08 10.38
C PRO A 128 -3.60 -24.26 8.85
N PRO A 129 -3.21 -25.46 8.36
CA PRO A 129 -2.89 -25.67 6.95
C PRO A 129 -4.07 -25.38 6.01
N GLU A 130 -5.31 -25.56 6.48
CA GLU A 130 -6.53 -25.32 5.71
C GLU A 130 -6.71 -23.84 5.35
N ALA A 131 -6.03 -22.92 6.06
CA ALA A 131 -6.05 -21.49 5.73
C ALA A 131 -5.44 -21.20 4.35
N PHE A 132 -4.60 -22.10 3.83
CA PHE A 132 -3.91 -21.96 2.54
C PHE A 132 -4.61 -22.68 1.38
N GLU A 133 -5.76 -23.36 1.61
CA GLU A 133 -6.50 -24.16 0.61
C GLU A 133 -7.66 -23.42 -0.12
#